data_AF-A0A3B8LVY8-F1
#
_entry.id   AF-A0A3B8LVY8-F1
#
_cell.length_a   1.000
_cell.length_b   1.000
_cell.length_c   1.000
_cell.angle_alpha   90.00
_cell.angle_beta   90.00
_cell.angle_gamma   90.00
#
_symmetry.space_group_name_H-M   'P 1'
#
loop_
_entity.id
_entity.type
_entity.pdbx_description
1 polymer ?
#
loop_
_entity_poly.entity_id
_entity_poly.type
_entity_poly.pdbx_seq_one_letter_code
_entity_poly.pdbx_strand_id
1 'polypeptide(L)'
;MKTIRKMLLTMLLATPVVTAGELVWIEEDGTTVEPTSLLNEAVRESHLGFPDDDNGPGTLMIWRNGDGNGGGPDLQAPLVTDRPDFTEASSTVGRGVVQLEAGYTFMMDKEGTDKVREHSGGEPLIRWGMGADWLELRFALLPTTRSTDDGSGWRTVGGTEDLYIGAKLGLTPQDCHFPEMALILQSTVPTGSNEFTNDETLPGFNLIYAWEVNDKISLAGSTQANRRLDDGTNQAYVEVAQSVAVGLGLSDHIGLYTEWFALMPNGADTAEVEHYFNGGFTLLLSNDVQFDIRAGHGLNQASDDFFAGVGLSVRFK
;
A
#
# COMPACT_ATOMS: atom_id res chain seq x y z
N MET A 1 12.72 20.04 5.45
CA MET A 1 13.47 19.38 4.34
C MET A 1 14.78 18.72 4.77
N LYS A 2 15.67 19.36 5.55
CA LYS A 2 16.92 18.71 6.01
C LYS A 2 16.69 17.55 6.97
N THR A 3 15.71 17.65 7.88
CA THR A 3 15.38 16.61 8.88
C THR A 3 14.75 15.37 8.24
N ILE A 4 13.75 15.54 7.37
CA ILE A 4 13.08 14.44 6.64
C ILE A 4 14.06 13.65 5.76
N ARG A 5 14.99 14.34 5.06
CA ARG A 5 16.01 13.67 4.24
C ARG A 5 17.02 12.90 5.09
N LYS A 6 17.35 13.40 6.29
CA LYS A 6 18.23 12.72 7.25
C LYS A 6 17.53 11.49 7.85
N MET A 7 16.25 11.60 8.18
CA MET A 7 15.40 10.53 8.70
C MET A 7 15.22 9.36 7.72
N LEU A 8 14.86 9.65 6.46
CA LEU A 8 14.78 8.63 5.39
C LEU A 8 16.13 7.94 5.18
N LEU A 9 17.23 8.69 5.22
CA LEU A 9 18.58 8.14 5.08
C LEU A 9 18.96 7.27 6.29
N THR A 10 18.61 7.67 7.51
CA THR A 10 18.84 6.87 8.74
C THR A 10 18.01 5.59 8.73
N MET A 11 16.73 5.63 8.33
CA MET A 11 15.90 4.44 8.19
C MET A 11 16.39 3.49 7.09
N LEU A 12 16.94 4.00 5.98
CA LEU A 12 17.53 3.18 4.92
C LEU A 12 18.89 2.57 5.29
N LEU A 13 19.65 3.19 6.19
CA LEU A 13 21.01 2.77 6.56
C LEU A 13 21.07 1.95 7.86
N ALA A 14 20.07 2.06 8.73
CA ALA A 14 20.01 1.29 9.96
C ALA A 14 19.78 -0.20 9.66
N THR A 15 20.46 -1.08 10.39
CA THR A 15 20.30 -2.53 10.22
C THR A 15 19.37 -3.04 11.33
N PRO A 16 18.30 -3.79 11.03
CA PRO A 16 17.48 -4.38 12.07
C PRO A 16 18.25 -5.49 12.77
N VAL A 17 18.36 -5.42 14.10
CA VAL A 17 18.98 -6.45 14.93
C VAL A 17 17.96 -6.98 15.92
N VAL A 18 17.78 -8.31 15.94
CA VAL A 18 16.94 -8.96 16.96
C VAL A 18 17.77 -9.14 18.22
N THR A 19 17.34 -8.50 19.31
CA THR A 19 17.90 -8.70 20.65
C THR A 19 16.77 -8.99 21.62
N ALA A 20 16.85 -10.10 22.34
CA ALA A 20 15.87 -10.50 23.36
C ALA A 20 14.39 -10.59 22.90
N GLY A 21 14.15 -10.81 21.60
CA GLY A 21 12.80 -10.96 21.05
C GLY A 21 12.15 -9.66 20.59
N GLU A 22 12.84 -8.52 20.73
CA GLU A 22 12.44 -7.22 20.17
C GLU A 22 13.36 -6.87 18.98
N LEU A 23 12.76 -6.29 17.93
CA LEU A 23 13.48 -5.80 16.76
C LEU A 23 13.94 -4.37 17.06
N VAL A 24 15.26 -4.16 17.16
CA VAL A 24 15.83 -2.84 17.50
C VAL A 24 16.68 -2.35 16.33
N TRP A 25 16.53 -1.07 15.99
CA TRP A 25 17.34 -0.41 14.96
C TRP A 25 18.59 0.19 15.60
N ILE A 26 19.76 -0.15 15.05
CA ILE A 26 21.06 0.27 15.56
C ILE A 26 21.76 1.11 14.48
N GLU A 27 22.18 2.33 14.82
CA GLU A 27 23.03 3.15 13.95
C GLU A 27 24.47 2.60 13.90
N GLU A 28 25.30 3.06 12.95
CA GLU A 28 26.70 2.62 12.82
C GLU A 28 27.54 2.84 14.10
N ASP A 29 27.12 3.75 14.98
CA ASP A 29 27.79 4.04 16.26
C ASP A 29 27.31 3.17 17.44
N GLY A 30 26.36 2.24 17.21
CA GLY A 30 25.84 1.34 18.23
C GLY A 30 24.70 1.91 19.08
N THR A 31 24.20 3.11 18.78
CA THR A 31 23.03 3.67 19.46
C THR A 31 21.74 3.03 18.99
N THR A 32 20.83 2.77 19.94
CA THR A 32 19.49 2.23 19.66
C THR A 32 18.55 3.38 19.36
N VAL A 33 17.80 3.26 18.27
CA VAL A 33 16.86 4.30 17.86
C VAL A 33 15.46 3.71 17.75
N GLU A 34 14.54 4.30 18.51
CA GLU A 34 13.11 4.09 18.38
C GLU A 34 12.63 4.87 17.13
N PRO A 35 12.18 4.21 16.05
CA PRO A 35 11.76 4.88 14.83
C PRO A 35 10.68 5.96 15.09
N THR A 36 9.79 5.71 16.04
CA THR A 36 8.71 6.61 16.49
C THR A 36 9.25 7.91 17.10
N SER A 37 10.42 7.87 17.76
CA SER A 37 11.04 9.05 18.39
C SER A 37 11.57 10.06 17.38
N LEU A 38 12.22 9.59 16.31
CA LEU A 38 12.71 10.43 15.21
C LEU A 38 11.56 11.12 14.47
N LEU A 39 10.45 10.41 14.32
CA LEU A 39 9.23 10.90 13.67
C LEU A 39 8.53 11.96 14.52
N ASN A 40 8.40 11.74 15.83
CA ASN A 40 7.81 12.70 16.76
C ASN A 40 8.60 14.02 16.81
N GLU A 41 9.93 13.95 16.72
CA GLU A 41 10.79 15.13 16.63
C GLU A 41 10.54 15.90 15.31
N ALA A 42 10.43 15.21 14.19
CA ALA A 42 10.11 15.81 12.89
C ALA A 42 8.72 16.48 12.85
N VAL A 43 7.71 15.90 13.50
CA VAL A 43 6.36 16.52 13.62
C VAL A 43 6.42 17.78 14.48
N ARG A 44 7.10 17.74 15.62
CA ARG A 44 7.27 18.92 16.51
C ARG A 44 7.93 20.10 15.79
N GLU A 45 8.91 19.84 14.93
CA GLU A 45 9.56 20.88 14.11
C GLU A 45 8.65 21.45 13.01
N SER A 46 7.58 20.75 12.61
CA SER A 46 6.73 21.10 11.47
C SER A 46 5.61 22.11 11.77
N HIS A 47 5.43 22.52 13.04
CA HIS A 47 4.34 23.38 13.52
C HIS A 47 2.91 22.84 13.29
N LEU A 48 2.75 21.55 12.97
CA LEU A 48 1.44 20.89 12.95
C LEU A 48 0.99 20.63 14.40
N GLY A 49 -0.06 21.33 14.85
CA GLY A 49 -0.64 21.17 16.18
C GLY A 49 -1.86 20.26 16.15
N PHE A 50 -1.76 19.11 16.82
CA PHE A 50 -2.89 18.25 17.15
C PHE A 50 -3.05 18.23 18.68
N PRO A 51 -4.28 18.18 19.24
CA PRO A 51 -4.48 18.07 20.68
C PRO A 51 -3.75 16.84 21.25
N ASP A 52 -3.05 16.99 22.37
CA ASP A 52 -2.27 15.90 22.98
C ASP A 52 -3.14 14.93 23.80
N ASP A 53 -4.42 15.25 23.98
CA ASP A 53 -5.26 14.79 25.08
C ASP A 53 -6.51 13.97 24.66
N ASP A 54 -6.84 13.89 23.36
CA ASP A 54 -7.67 12.83 22.79
C ASP A 54 -7.15 12.42 21.40
N ASN A 55 -7.31 11.16 20.99
CA ASN A 55 -6.98 10.71 19.63
C ASN A 55 -7.92 11.29 18.54
N GLY A 56 -8.81 12.21 18.93
CA GLY A 56 -9.97 12.61 18.15
C GLY A 56 -10.98 11.47 18.01
N PRO A 57 -12.00 11.64 17.15
CA PRO A 57 -12.84 10.53 16.71
C PRO A 57 -12.00 9.55 15.88
N GLY A 58 -12.33 8.26 15.89
CA GLY A 58 -11.62 7.27 15.07
C GLY A 58 -11.78 7.48 13.56
N THR A 59 -12.84 8.18 13.14
CA THR A 59 -13.13 8.56 11.74
C THR A 59 -13.60 10.02 11.65
N LEU A 60 -13.47 10.64 10.46
CA LEU A 60 -13.88 12.04 10.22
C LEU A 60 -15.39 12.28 10.36
N MET A 61 -16.18 11.28 9.97
CA MET A 61 -17.63 11.35 9.87
C MET A 61 -18.25 10.08 10.48
N ILE A 62 -19.54 10.18 10.81
CA ILE A 62 -20.37 9.06 11.24
C ILE A 62 -21.63 9.02 10.39
N TRP A 63 -22.18 7.83 10.20
CA TRP A 63 -23.49 7.69 9.56
C TRP A 63 -24.58 8.31 10.43
N ARG A 64 -25.60 8.91 9.79
CA ARG A 64 -26.64 9.70 10.47
C ARG A 64 -27.39 8.92 11.56
N ASN A 65 -27.48 7.61 11.44
CA ASN A 65 -28.17 6.73 12.39
C ASN A 65 -27.21 5.85 13.20
N GLY A 66 -25.89 6.05 13.06
CA GLY A 66 -24.89 5.22 13.70
C GLY A 66 -24.81 5.48 15.20
N ASP A 67 -24.41 4.43 15.91
CA ASP A 67 -24.36 4.29 17.37
C ASP A 67 -23.43 5.32 18.06
N GLY A 68 -22.63 6.04 17.28
CA GLY A 68 -21.66 7.02 17.75
C GLY A 68 -20.40 6.34 18.30
N ASN A 69 -19.26 6.66 17.68
CA ASN A 69 -17.91 6.44 18.22
C ASN A 69 -17.39 4.99 18.28
N GLY A 70 -17.72 4.14 17.29
CA GLY A 70 -17.37 2.71 17.30
C GLY A 70 -16.42 2.21 16.20
N GLY A 71 -15.77 3.07 15.42
CA GLY A 71 -14.83 2.60 14.39
C GLY A 71 -13.59 3.46 14.28
N GLY A 72 -12.75 3.15 13.30
CA GLY A 72 -11.35 3.58 13.27
C GLY A 72 -10.42 2.47 13.79
N PRO A 73 -9.12 2.76 13.90
CA PRO A 73 -8.09 1.76 14.20
C PRO A 73 -8.24 1.16 15.61
N ASP A 74 -8.28 -0.17 15.71
CA ASP A 74 -8.13 -0.89 16.96
C ASP A 74 -6.68 -1.38 17.13
N LEU A 75 -5.96 -0.78 18.08
CA LEU A 75 -4.58 -1.12 18.37
C LEU A 75 -4.40 -2.43 19.17
N GLN A 76 -5.48 -2.97 19.73
CA GLN A 76 -5.46 -4.26 20.43
C GLN A 76 -5.79 -5.43 19.49
N ALA A 77 -6.53 -5.17 18.40
CA ALA A 77 -6.79 -6.12 17.33
C ALA A 77 -5.53 -6.42 16.49
N PRO A 78 -5.52 -7.52 15.72
CA PRO A 78 -4.50 -7.74 14.70
C PRO A 78 -4.35 -6.55 13.75
N LEU A 79 -3.12 -6.32 13.27
CA LEU A 79 -2.84 -5.28 12.28
C LEU A 79 -3.66 -5.51 11.01
N VAL A 80 -4.11 -4.41 10.40
CA VAL A 80 -4.78 -4.41 9.10
C VAL A 80 -3.80 -3.88 8.06
N THR A 81 -3.55 -4.66 7.03
CA THR A 81 -2.54 -4.40 6.01
C THR A 81 -3.17 -3.96 4.71
N ASP A 82 -2.41 -3.20 3.92
CA ASP A 82 -2.76 -2.82 2.55
C ASP A 82 -2.34 -3.90 1.54
N ARG A 83 -1.53 -4.88 1.99
CA ARG A 83 -1.17 -6.11 1.27
C ARG A 83 -1.96 -7.31 1.79
N PRO A 84 -2.12 -8.40 1.02
CA PRO A 84 -1.57 -8.67 -0.33
C PRO A 84 -2.48 -8.34 -1.54
N ASP A 85 -3.67 -7.79 -1.32
CA ASP A 85 -4.61 -7.42 -2.38
C ASP A 85 -4.24 -6.10 -3.09
N PHE A 86 -4.94 -5.82 -4.18
CA PHE A 86 -4.97 -4.54 -4.86
C PHE A 86 -5.88 -3.53 -4.13
N THR A 87 -6.89 -4.04 -3.43
CA THR A 87 -7.82 -3.27 -2.59
C THR A 87 -7.18 -2.91 -1.27
N GLU A 88 -6.76 -1.65 -1.15
CA GLU A 88 -6.22 -1.07 0.09
C GLU A 88 -7.19 -1.17 1.29
N ALA A 89 -6.67 -1.16 2.51
CA ALA A 89 -7.48 -1.23 3.72
C ALA A 89 -8.35 0.03 3.91
N SER A 90 -9.62 -0.18 4.31
CA SER A 90 -10.60 0.88 4.62
C SER A 90 -10.33 1.62 5.94
N SER A 91 -9.37 1.13 6.74
CA SER A 91 -8.97 1.74 8.01
C SER A 91 -7.55 2.31 7.93
N THR A 92 -7.31 3.29 8.79
CA THR A 92 -5.98 3.87 9.03
C THR A 92 -5.21 3.05 10.06
N VAL A 93 -3.90 3.26 10.18
CA VAL A 93 -3.06 2.60 11.20
C VAL A 93 -3.27 3.14 12.62
N GLY A 94 -3.85 4.33 12.77
CA GLY A 94 -4.09 4.98 14.06
C GLY A 94 -2.98 5.91 14.53
N ARG A 95 -3.34 6.87 15.39
CA ARG A 95 -2.44 7.95 15.80
C ARG A 95 -1.19 7.39 16.48
N GLY A 96 -0.02 7.87 16.04
CA GLY A 96 1.26 7.48 16.62
C GLY A 96 1.79 6.14 16.14
N VAL A 97 1.00 5.40 15.34
CA VAL A 97 1.37 4.09 14.82
C VAL A 97 2.13 4.24 13.52
N VAL A 98 3.19 3.44 13.38
CA VAL A 98 3.90 3.24 12.11
C VAL A 98 3.73 1.79 11.71
N GLN A 99 3.30 1.54 10.48
CA GLN A 99 3.27 0.21 9.89
C GLN A 99 4.17 0.19 8.66
N LEU A 100 5.07 -0.78 8.62
CA LEU A 100 5.93 -1.05 7.48
C LEU A 100 5.43 -2.31 6.79
N GLU A 101 5.08 -2.20 5.52
CA GLU A 101 4.73 -3.31 4.67
C GLU A 101 5.83 -3.45 3.61
N ALA A 102 6.37 -4.65 3.45
CA ALA A 102 7.45 -4.93 2.51
C ALA A 102 7.13 -6.22 1.76
N GLY A 103 7.60 -6.33 0.52
CA GLY A 103 7.24 -7.46 -0.31
C GLY A 103 8.16 -7.72 -1.48
N TYR A 104 7.84 -8.78 -2.17
CA TYR A 104 8.43 -9.14 -3.43
C TYR A 104 7.32 -9.58 -4.38
N THR A 105 7.34 -9.03 -5.58
CA THR A 105 6.44 -9.39 -6.68
C THR A 105 7.25 -9.85 -7.88
N PHE A 106 6.85 -10.98 -8.42
CA PHE A 106 7.25 -11.46 -9.73
C PHE A 106 6.07 -11.32 -10.67
N MET A 107 6.30 -10.73 -11.83
CA MET A 107 5.34 -10.62 -12.93
C MET A 107 5.96 -11.16 -14.21
N MET A 108 5.12 -11.78 -15.03
CA MET A 108 5.50 -12.32 -16.32
C MET A 108 4.39 -12.06 -17.32
N ASP A 109 4.81 -11.62 -18.49
CA ASP A 109 3.94 -11.44 -19.64
C ASP A 109 4.58 -12.02 -20.91
N LYS A 110 3.74 -12.47 -21.84
CA LYS A 110 4.15 -13.05 -23.10
C LYS A 110 3.17 -12.72 -24.23
N GLU A 111 3.60 -11.82 -25.10
CA GLU A 111 2.92 -11.53 -26.35
C GLU A 111 3.67 -12.10 -27.56
N GLY A 112 3.13 -13.16 -28.17
CA GLY A 112 3.74 -13.77 -29.35
C GLY A 112 5.14 -14.36 -29.08
N THR A 113 6.18 -13.75 -29.68
CA THR A 113 7.59 -14.09 -29.42
C THR A 113 8.18 -13.34 -28.24
N ASP A 114 7.58 -12.20 -27.90
CA ASP A 114 8.10 -11.27 -26.92
C ASP A 114 7.77 -11.76 -25.51
N LYS A 115 8.71 -11.58 -24.59
CA LYS A 115 8.55 -11.98 -23.20
C LYS A 115 9.04 -10.88 -22.29
N VAL A 116 8.26 -10.59 -21.27
CA VAL A 116 8.63 -9.68 -20.20
C VAL A 116 8.63 -10.46 -18.89
N ARG A 117 9.64 -10.18 -18.07
CA ARG A 117 9.72 -10.63 -16.68
C ARG A 117 10.08 -9.45 -15.83
N GLU A 118 9.33 -9.25 -14.78
CA GLU A 118 9.59 -8.19 -13.84
C GLU A 118 9.73 -8.74 -12.43
N HIS A 119 10.72 -8.21 -11.71
CA HIS A 119 11.00 -8.53 -10.33
C HIS A 119 11.00 -7.22 -9.55
N SER A 120 9.98 -7.01 -8.71
CA SER A 120 9.98 -5.94 -7.73
C SER A 120 10.29 -6.49 -6.35
N GLY A 121 11.22 -5.85 -5.65
CA GLY A 121 11.83 -6.40 -4.43
C GLY A 121 11.95 -5.37 -3.32
N GLY A 122 11.64 -5.79 -2.11
CA GLY A 122 11.58 -4.93 -0.93
C GLY A 122 10.25 -4.19 -0.83
N GLU A 123 9.80 -3.55 -1.91
CA GLU A 123 8.50 -2.86 -2.03
C GLU A 123 8.06 -2.12 -0.74
N PRO A 124 8.94 -1.34 -0.06
CA PRO A 124 8.59 -0.81 1.25
C PRO A 124 7.50 0.25 1.12
N LEU A 125 6.37 0.02 1.81
CA LEU A 125 5.31 0.97 2.07
C LEU A 125 5.32 1.32 3.56
N ILE A 126 5.57 2.59 3.86
CA ILE A 126 5.49 3.15 5.21
C ILE A 126 4.14 3.83 5.36
N ARG A 127 3.35 3.36 6.32
CA ARG A 127 2.07 3.93 6.74
C ARG A 127 2.24 4.54 8.12
N TRP A 128 1.92 5.82 8.26
CA TRP A 128 2.18 6.57 9.48
C TRP A 128 0.95 7.34 9.92
N GLY A 129 0.33 6.91 11.02
CA GLY A 129 -0.80 7.61 11.60
C GLY A 129 -0.34 8.85 12.35
N MET A 130 -0.75 10.03 11.87
CA MET A 130 -0.21 11.30 12.32
C MET A 130 -1.33 12.19 12.86
N GLY A 131 -1.19 12.62 14.11
CA GLY A 131 -2.03 13.66 14.70
C GLY A 131 -3.44 13.26 15.14
N ALA A 132 -4.10 12.38 14.38
CA ALA A 132 -5.43 11.86 14.69
C ALA A 132 -5.58 10.42 14.20
N ASP A 133 -6.52 9.66 14.78
CA ASP A 133 -6.75 8.28 14.39
C ASP A 133 -7.19 8.15 12.92
N TRP A 134 -7.94 9.13 12.41
CA TRP A 134 -8.45 9.13 11.03
C TRP A 134 -7.43 9.58 9.97
N LEU A 135 -6.20 9.96 10.32
CA LEU A 135 -5.21 10.48 9.38
C LEU A 135 -3.95 9.61 9.31
N GLU A 136 -3.65 9.11 8.12
CA GLU A 136 -2.45 8.32 7.82
C GLU A 136 -1.68 8.91 6.63
N LEU A 137 -0.38 9.08 6.77
CA LEU A 137 0.54 9.42 5.67
C LEU A 137 1.18 8.15 5.12
N ARG A 138 1.39 8.11 3.80
CA ARG A 138 1.87 6.93 3.08
C ARG A 138 3.07 7.29 2.21
N PHE A 139 4.10 6.45 2.23
CA PHE A 139 5.29 6.59 1.39
C PHE A 139 5.70 5.23 0.88
N ALA A 140 5.84 5.05 -0.44
CA ALA A 140 6.30 3.78 -0.99
C ALA A 140 7.42 3.94 -2.02
N LEU A 141 8.35 2.99 -2.01
CA LEU A 141 9.37 2.82 -3.04
C LEU A 141 9.19 1.46 -3.71
N LEU A 142 9.38 1.41 -5.02
CA LEU A 142 9.22 0.19 -5.79
C LEU A 142 10.52 -0.07 -6.58
N PRO A 143 11.55 -0.66 -5.94
CA PRO A 143 12.72 -1.14 -6.65
C PRO A 143 12.32 -2.25 -7.60
N THR A 144 12.76 -2.18 -8.84
CA THR A 144 12.34 -3.12 -9.89
C THR A 144 13.48 -3.49 -10.83
N THR A 145 13.40 -4.69 -11.38
CA THR A 145 14.26 -5.19 -12.45
C THR A 145 13.38 -5.80 -13.53
N ARG A 146 13.46 -5.23 -14.73
CA ARG A 146 12.72 -5.66 -15.92
C ARG A 146 13.65 -6.36 -16.89
N SER A 147 13.28 -7.57 -17.28
CA SER A 147 13.93 -8.37 -18.30
C SER A 147 13.01 -8.53 -19.50
N THR A 148 13.49 -8.17 -20.69
CA THR A 148 12.76 -8.30 -21.96
C THR A 148 13.52 -9.20 -22.93
N ASP A 149 12.79 -10.01 -23.69
CA ASP A 149 13.32 -10.87 -24.76
C ASP A 149 12.39 -10.75 -25.97
N ASP A 150 12.88 -10.09 -27.02
CA ASP A 150 12.21 -9.88 -28.31
C ASP A 150 12.58 -10.96 -29.36
N GLY A 151 13.13 -12.09 -28.90
CA GLY A 151 13.68 -13.14 -29.74
C GLY A 151 15.15 -12.95 -30.12
N SER A 152 15.77 -11.81 -29.76
CA SER A 152 17.22 -11.60 -29.88
C SER A 152 18.02 -12.01 -28.64
N GLY A 153 17.33 -12.38 -27.56
CA GLY A 153 17.89 -12.75 -26.27
C GLY A 153 17.52 -11.77 -25.16
N TRP A 154 17.80 -12.15 -23.91
CA TRP A 154 17.41 -11.37 -22.74
C TRP A 154 18.24 -10.09 -22.58
N ARG A 155 17.54 -8.96 -22.45
CA ARG A 155 18.06 -7.69 -21.95
C ARG A 155 17.46 -7.42 -20.58
N THR A 156 18.29 -6.96 -19.63
CA THR A 156 17.84 -6.63 -18.27
C THR A 156 18.20 -5.20 -17.93
N VAL A 157 17.24 -4.47 -17.38
CA VAL A 157 17.39 -3.13 -16.80
C VAL A 157 16.88 -3.15 -15.37
N GLY A 158 17.54 -2.40 -14.48
CA GLY A 158 17.19 -2.34 -13.07
C GLY A 158 17.23 -0.90 -12.56
N GLY A 159 16.38 -0.61 -11.59
CA GLY A 159 16.23 0.73 -11.04
C GLY A 159 15.13 0.76 -9.97
N THR A 160 14.55 1.93 -9.81
CA THR A 160 13.43 2.18 -8.90
C THR A 160 12.40 3.00 -9.63
N GLU A 161 11.13 2.69 -9.44
CA GLU A 161 10.04 3.55 -9.92
C GLU A 161 9.98 4.86 -9.14
N ASP A 162 9.08 5.74 -9.59
CA ASP A 162 8.77 7.00 -8.94
C ASP A 162 8.26 6.82 -7.51
N LEU A 163 8.67 7.74 -6.61
CA LEU A 163 8.27 7.71 -5.21
C LEU A 163 6.76 7.89 -5.12
N TYR A 164 6.08 6.95 -4.48
CA TYR A 164 4.68 7.09 -4.10
C TYR A 164 4.56 7.90 -2.82
N ILE A 165 3.68 8.89 -2.82
CA ILE A 165 3.25 9.61 -1.62
C ILE A 165 1.73 9.61 -1.54
N GLY A 166 1.19 9.49 -0.33
CA GLY A 166 -0.25 9.52 -0.12
C GLY A 166 -0.66 9.99 1.27
N ALA A 167 -1.94 10.36 1.38
CA ALA A 167 -2.61 10.63 2.63
C ALA A 167 -3.96 9.89 2.64
N LYS A 168 -4.14 8.97 3.57
CA LYS A 168 -5.37 8.22 3.81
C LYS A 168 -6.18 8.93 4.90
N LEU A 169 -7.46 9.11 4.62
CA LEU A 169 -8.46 9.71 5.49
C LEU A 169 -9.52 8.66 5.82
N GLY A 170 -9.59 8.23 7.08
CA GLY A 170 -10.70 7.40 7.57
C GLY A 170 -11.98 8.22 7.60
N LEU A 171 -12.91 7.93 6.70
CA LEU A 171 -14.10 8.76 6.49
C LEU A 171 -15.22 8.38 7.44
N THR A 172 -15.67 7.13 7.41
CA THR A 172 -16.81 6.66 8.20
C THR A 172 -16.55 5.26 8.72
N PRO A 173 -17.03 4.91 9.93
CA PRO A 173 -17.01 3.52 10.38
C PRO A 173 -18.08 2.73 9.62
N GLN A 174 -18.00 1.40 9.68
CA GLN A 174 -19.13 0.57 9.27
C GLN A 174 -20.31 0.77 10.24
N ASP A 175 -21.52 0.85 9.70
CA ASP A 175 -22.77 0.92 10.47
C ASP A 175 -23.87 0.11 9.77
N CYS A 176 -24.24 -1.03 10.35
CA CYS A 176 -25.23 -1.96 9.82
C CYS A 176 -24.94 -2.36 8.35
N HIS A 177 -25.60 -1.68 7.40
CA HIS A 177 -25.47 -1.94 5.95
C HIS A 177 -24.57 -0.91 5.25
N PHE A 178 -24.22 0.18 5.93
CA PHE A 178 -23.33 1.20 5.40
C PHE A 178 -21.87 0.79 5.61
N PRO A 179 -21.01 0.94 4.59
CA PRO A 179 -19.63 0.49 4.65
C PRO A 179 -18.78 1.35 5.60
N GLU A 180 -17.69 0.75 6.09
CA GLU A 180 -16.51 1.51 6.48
C GLU A 180 -15.90 2.13 5.22
N MET A 181 -15.51 3.41 5.28
CA MET A 181 -14.98 4.11 4.12
C MET A 181 -13.69 4.86 4.43
N ALA A 182 -12.77 4.86 3.46
CA ALA A 182 -11.59 5.70 3.48
C ALA A 182 -11.34 6.35 2.11
N LEU A 183 -10.64 7.47 2.10
CA LEU A 183 -10.16 8.13 0.90
C LEU A 183 -8.65 8.30 0.98
N ILE A 184 -7.94 7.82 -0.03
CA ILE A 184 -6.53 8.10 -0.21
C ILE A 184 -6.40 9.16 -1.29
N LEU A 185 -5.75 10.28 -0.96
CA LEU A 185 -5.20 11.20 -1.92
C LEU A 185 -3.75 10.81 -2.19
N GLN A 186 -3.38 10.60 -3.45
CA GLN A 186 -2.09 10.01 -3.78
C GLN A 186 -1.43 10.67 -4.99
N SER A 187 -0.12 10.46 -5.10
CA SER A 187 0.65 10.89 -6.26
C SER A 187 1.95 10.09 -6.37
N THR A 188 2.43 9.88 -7.59
CA THR A 188 3.84 9.56 -7.82
C THR A 188 4.64 10.83 -8.05
N VAL A 189 5.90 10.85 -7.64
CA VAL A 189 6.83 11.97 -7.79
C VAL A 189 8.05 11.50 -8.58
N PRO A 190 8.49 12.25 -9.62
CA PRO A 190 9.51 11.80 -10.57
C PRO A 190 10.92 11.73 -9.93
N THR A 191 11.15 10.65 -9.19
CA THR A 191 12.42 10.36 -8.49
C THR A 191 12.98 9.02 -8.90
N GLY A 192 12.29 8.30 -9.79
CA GLY A 192 12.69 7.01 -10.31
C GLY A 192 13.97 7.09 -11.12
N SER A 193 14.49 5.90 -11.47
CA SER A 193 15.60 5.77 -12.41
C SER A 193 15.12 6.09 -13.83
N ASN A 194 16.02 6.50 -14.73
CA ASN A 194 15.67 6.96 -16.10
C ASN A 194 14.72 6.03 -16.90
N GLU A 195 14.79 4.72 -16.69
CA GLU A 195 13.94 3.73 -17.39
C GLU A 195 12.58 3.48 -16.68
N PHE A 196 12.39 4.04 -15.49
CA PHE A 196 11.28 3.77 -14.58
C PHE A 196 10.65 5.06 -13.99
N THR A 197 10.98 6.23 -14.54
CA THR A 197 10.42 7.54 -14.17
C THR A 197 9.50 8.04 -15.27
N ASN A 198 8.39 8.67 -14.89
CA ASN A 198 7.52 9.37 -15.82
C ASN A 198 7.95 10.81 -16.09
N ASP A 199 8.98 11.29 -15.38
CA ASP A 199 9.48 12.67 -15.39
C ASP A 199 8.41 13.74 -15.10
N GLU A 200 7.26 13.30 -14.56
CA GLU A 200 6.12 14.13 -14.21
C GLU A 200 5.46 13.62 -12.92
N THR A 201 4.94 14.54 -12.12
CA THR A 201 4.10 14.19 -10.96
C THR A 201 2.72 13.74 -11.43
N LEU A 202 2.32 12.53 -11.06
CA LEU A 202 1.06 11.94 -11.47
C LEU A 202 0.10 11.80 -10.27
N PRO A 203 -0.83 12.75 -10.07
CA PRO A 203 -1.77 12.70 -8.96
C PRO A 203 -2.93 11.74 -9.24
N GLY A 204 -3.57 11.29 -8.16
CA GLY A 204 -4.78 10.49 -8.20
C GLY A 204 -5.47 10.40 -6.84
N PHE A 205 -6.54 9.62 -6.80
CA PHE A 205 -7.22 9.27 -5.56
C PHE A 205 -7.73 7.83 -5.61
N ASN A 206 -7.96 7.26 -4.42
CA ASN A 206 -8.55 5.96 -4.22
C ASN A 206 -9.64 6.04 -3.13
N LEU A 207 -10.89 5.78 -3.50
CA LEU A 207 -12.00 5.65 -2.57
C LEU A 207 -12.21 4.18 -2.23
N ILE A 208 -12.15 3.86 -0.94
CA ILE A 208 -12.24 2.49 -0.42
C ILE A 208 -13.52 2.36 0.38
N TYR A 209 -14.16 1.20 0.27
CA TYR A 209 -15.36 0.85 1.02
C TYR A 209 -15.34 -0.63 1.38
N ALA A 210 -15.62 -0.94 2.64
CA ALA A 210 -15.56 -2.31 3.15
C ALA A 210 -16.73 -2.63 4.07
N TRP A 211 -17.04 -3.93 4.14
CA TRP A 211 -18.02 -4.54 5.02
C TRP A 211 -17.44 -5.79 5.67
N GLU A 212 -17.44 -5.84 6.99
CA GLU A 212 -17.49 -7.08 7.75
C GLU A 212 -18.91 -7.63 7.66
N VAL A 213 -19.09 -8.67 6.83
CA VAL A 213 -20.41 -9.29 6.59
C VAL A 213 -20.80 -10.17 7.78
N ASN A 214 -19.82 -10.86 8.36
CA ASN A 214 -19.90 -11.61 9.61
C ASN A 214 -18.47 -11.91 10.11
N ASP A 215 -18.36 -12.63 11.23
CA ASP A 215 -17.10 -13.00 11.90
C ASP A 215 -16.05 -13.69 11.01
N LYS A 216 -16.42 -14.18 9.82
CA LYS A 216 -15.53 -14.90 8.91
C LYS A 216 -15.45 -14.32 7.51
N ILE A 217 -16.37 -13.46 7.11
CA ILE A 217 -16.48 -12.99 5.74
C ILE A 217 -16.41 -11.48 5.73
N SER A 218 -15.45 -10.94 4.99
CA SER A 218 -15.36 -9.53 4.66
C SER A 218 -15.49 -9.31 3.16
N LEU A 219 -15.99 -8.15 2.79
CA LEU A 219 -16.08 -7.67 1.41
C LEU A 219 -15.46 -6.28 1.37
N ALA A 220 -14.57 -6.04 0.42
CA ALA A 220 -13.99 -4.73 0.20
C ALA A 220 -14.05 -4.38 -1.29
N GLY A 221 -14.04 -3.09 -1.58
CA GLY A 221 -13.89 -2.59 -2.93
C GLY A 221 -13.19 -1.26 -2.94
N SER A 222 -12.56 -0.95 -4.06
CA SER A 222 -11.90 0.33 -4.28
C SER A 222 -12.23 0.90 -5.65
N THR A 223 -12.38 2.22 -5.71
CA THR A 223 -12.56 2.97 -6.96
C THR A 223 -11.51 4.06 -7.01
N GLN A 224 -10.64 4.00 -8.01
CA GLN A 224 -9.51 4.91 -8.16
C GLN A 224 -9.63 5.70 -9.46
N ALA A 225 -9.07 6.91 -9.45
CA ALA A 225 -8.78 7.64 -10.67
C ALA A 225 -7.39 8.26 -10.54
N ASN A 226 -6.49 7.83 -11.42
CA ASN A 226 -5.09 8.21 -11.39
C ASN A 226 -4.70 8.82 -12.73
N ARG A 227 -3.94 9.92 -12.71
CA ARG A 227 -3.30 10.41 -13.92
C ARG A 227 -2.20 9.42 -14.32
N ARG A 228 -2.11 9.08 -15.60
CA ARG A 228 -1.07 8.24 -16.18
C ARG A 228 -0.55 8.86 -17.47
N LEU A 229 0.61 8.40 -17.93
CA LEU A 229 1.14 8.72 -19.24
C LEU A 229 1.07 7.48 -20.12
N ASP A 230 0.69 7.67 -21.38
CA ASP A 230 0.65 6.62 -22.39
C ASP A 230 2.08 6.27 -22.82
N ASP A 231 2.46 4.99 -22.75
CA ASP A 231 3.82 4.55 -23.05
C ASP A 231 4.23 4.82 -24.52
N GLY A 232 3.27 4.85 -25.45
CA GLY A 232 3.52 5.06 -26.87
C GLY A 232 3.61 6.54 -27.26
N THR A 233 2.80 7.40 -26.65
CA THR A 233 2.65 8.81 -27.05
C THR A 233 3.09 9.83 -26.01
N ASN A 234 3.35 9.37 -24.78
CA ASN A 234 3.59 10.19 -23.60
C ASN A 234 2.48 11.22 -23.33
N GLN A 235 1.27 11.00 -23.87
CA GLN A 235 0.11 11.83 -23.59
C GLN A 235 -0.51 11.41 -22.26
N ALA A 236 -1.00 12.39 -21.52
CA ALA A 236 -1.65 12.14 -20.25
C ALA A 236 -3.08 11.63 -20.45
N TYR A 237 -3.44 10.58 -19.71
CA TYR A 237 -4.79 10.06 -19.63
C TYR A 237 -5.20 9.82 -18.17
N VAL A 238 -6.46 9.48 -17.95
CA VAL A 238 -6.96 9.08 -16.64
C VAL A 238 -7.19 7.58 -16.63
N GLU A 239 -6.47 6.87 -15.77
CA GLU A 239 -6.72 5.47 -15.49
C GLU A 239 -7.74 5.36 -14.36
N VAL A 240 -8.89 4.79 -14.67
CA VAL A 240 -9.87 4.40 -13.65
C VAL A 240 -9.56 2.98 -13.22
N ALA A 241 -9.35 2.73 -11.94
CA ALA A 241 -9.22 1.38 -11.42
C ALA A 241 -10.43 1.02 -10.56
N GLN A 242 -10.87 -0.23 -10.65
CA GLN A 242 -11.95 -0.76 -9.83
C GLN A 242 -11.57 -2.13 -9.32
N SER A 243 -11.83 -2.40 -8.03
CA SER A 243 -11.61 -3.70 -7.43
C SER A 243 -12.77 -4.16 -6.56
N VAL A 244 -12.85 -5.48 -6.37
CA VAL A 244 -13.71 -6.15 -5.41
C VAL A 244 -12.94 -7.33 -4.82
N ALA A 245 -12.76 -7.33 -3.50
CA ALA A 245 -12.08 -8.37 -2.75
C ALA A 245 -13.04 -9.02 -1.74
N VAL A 246 -12.95 -10.34 -1.61
CA VAL A 246 -13.65 -11.12 -0.58
C VAL A 246 -12.62 -11.77 0.32
N GLY A 247 -12.67 -11.46 1.61
CA GLY A 247 -11.84 -12.05 2.64
C GLY A 247 -12.58 -13.15 3.41
N LEU A 248 -11.86 -14.20 3.76
CA LEU A 248 -12.32 -15.36 4.51
C LEU A 248 -11.36 -15.66 5.67
N GLY A 249 -11.84 -15.51 6.90
CA GLY A 249 -11.13 -15.96 8.11
C GLY A 249 -11.21 -17.48 8.24
N LEU A 250 -10.10 -18.18 7.96
CA LEU A 250 -10.01 -19.64 8.07
C LEU A 250 -9.74 -20.07 9.53
N SER A 251 -8.98 -19.26 10.27
CA SER A 251 -8.74 -19.37 11.71
C SER A 251 -8.35 -18.00 12.28
N ASP A 252 -8.09 -17.92 13.59
CA ASP A 252 -7.62 -16.69 14.26
C ASP A 252 -6.28 -16.16 13.72
N HIS A 253 -5.53 -16.99 12.99
CA HIS A 253 -4.21 -16.65 12.45
C HIS A 253 -4.10 -16.77 10.93
N ILE A 254 -5.08 -17.36 10.25
CA ILE A 254 -4.99 -17.64 8.81
C ILE A 254 -6.19 -17.03 8.10
N GLY A 255 -5.91 -16.13 7.16
CA GLY A 255 -6.88 -15.58 6.22
C GLY A 255 -6.66 -16.12 4.82
N LEU A 256 -7.73 -16.12 4.04
CA LEU A 256 -7.75 -16.33 2.59
C LEU A 256 -8.48 -15.14 1.97
N TYR A 257 -8.03 -14.68 0.82
CA TYR A 257 -8.80 -13.73 0.02
C TYR A 257 -8.81 -14.11 -1.45
N THR A 258 -9.81 -13.62 -2.16
CA THR A 258 -9.87 -13.61 -3.61
C THR A 258 -10.33 -12.24 -4.07
N GLU A 259 -9.79 -11.78 -5.18
CA GLU A 259 -10.02 -10.43 -5.66
C GLU A 259 -10.10 -10.42 -7.19
N TRP A 260 -10.97 -9.55 -7.67
CA TRP A 260 -10.99 -9.09 -9.06
C TRP A 260 -10.66 -7.61 -9.06
N PHE A 261 -9.82 -7.19 -10.01
CA PHE A 261 -9.61 -5.77 -10.28
C PHE A 261 -9.44 -5.51 -11.77
N ALA A 262 -9.66 -4.26 -12.16
CA ALA A 262 -9.56 -3.80 -13.53
C ALA A 262 -8.89 -2.43 -13.60
N LEU A 263 -8.08 -2.24 -14.64
CA LEU A 263 -7.50 -0.94 -15.03
C LEU A 263 -8.17 -0.51 -16.33
N MET A 264 -8.80 0.66 -16.31
CA MET A 264 -9.63 1.16 -17.40
C MET A 264 -9.11 2.52 -17.84
N PRO A 265 -8.25 2.58 -18.87
CA PRO A 265 -7.75 3.84 -19.39
C PRO A 265 -8.89 4.64 -20.06
N ASN A 266 -8.95 5.93 -19.75
CA ASN A 266 -9.86 6.90 -20.36
C ASN A 266 -9.06 7.99 -21.06
N GLY A 267 -9.10 7.98 -22.39
CA GLY A 267 -8.37 8.93 -23.23
C GLY A 267 -6.91 8.55 -23.50
N ALA A 268 -6.52 7.29 -23.28
CA ALA A 268 -5.24 6.76 -23.74
C ALA A 268 -5.25 6.46 -25.24
N ASP A 269 -4.07 6.45 -25.86
CA ASP A 269 -3.90 6.18 -27.28
C ASP A 269 -3.61 4.69 -27.53
N THR A 270 -2.81 4.06 -26.66
CA THR A 270 -2.38 2.66 -26.78
C THR A 270 -2.76 1.79 -25.59
N ALA A 271 -2.95 2.36 -24.40
CA ALA A 271 -3.34 1.57 -23.23
C ALA A 271 -4.74 0.97 -23.41
N GLU A 272 -4.88 -0.32 -23.11
CA GLU A 272 -6.13 -1.06 -23.21
C GLU A 272 -6.72 -1.39 -21.83
N VAL A 273 -7.98 -1.80 -21.79
CA VAL A 273 -8.62 -2.21 -20.54
C VAL A 273 -8.03 -3.55 -20.10
N GLU A 274 -7.61 -3.62 -18.85
CA GLU A 274 -7.02 -4.80 -18.24
C GLU A 274 -7.94 -5.36 -17.14
N HIS A 275 -7.99 -6.68 -17.03
CA HIS A 275 -8.76 -7.37 -16.01
C HIS A 275 -7.89 -8.44 -15.35
N TYR A 276 -7.91 -8.50 -14.03
CA TYR A 276 -7.12 -9.44 -13.26
C TYR A 276 -7.98 -10.19 -12.25
N PHE A 277 -7.55 -11.41 -11.94
CA PHE A 277 -8.06 -12.16 -10.81
C PHE A 277 -6.90 -12.72 -10.00
N ASN A 278 -6.97 -12.58 -8.69
CA ASN A 278 -5.94 -13.04 -7.76
C ASN A 278 -6.54 -13.57 -6.47
N GLY A 279 -5.69 -14.20 -5.70
CA GLY A 279 -5.99 -14.59 -4.33
C GLY A 279 -4.72 -14.99 -3.61
N GLY A 280 -4.86 -15.24 -2.33
CA GLY A 280 -3.73 -15.52 -1.49
C GLY A 280 -4.10 -15.77 -0.04
N PHE A 281 -3.07 -16.05 0.75
CA PHE A 281 -3.22 -16.34 2.17
C PHE A 281 -2.47 -15.31 3.00
N THR A 282 -3.05 -14.98 4.14
CA THR A 282 -2.39 -14.21 5.19
C THR A 282 -2.17 -15.09 6.41
N LEU A 283 -1.06 -14.87 7.09
CA LEU A 283 -0.66 -15.56 8.31
C LEU A 283 -0.25 -14.52 9.35
N LEU A 284 -1.04 -14.39 10.41
CA LEU A 284 -0.71 -13.59 11.58
C LEU A 284 0.29 -14.35 12.44
N LEU A 285 1.50 -13.82 12.56
CA LEU A 285 2.54 -14.32 13.48
C LEU A 285 2.35 -13.71 14.88
N SER A 286 1.80 -12.50 14.96
CA SER A 286 1.33 -11.82 16.16
C SER A 286 0.27 -10.79 15.77
N ASN A 287 -0.28 -10.05 16.75
CA ASN A 287 -1.18 -8.92 16.45
C ASN A 287 -0.47 -7.77 15.71
N ASP A 288 0.87 -7.80 15.61
CA ASP A 288 1.67 -6.73 15.03
C ASP A 288 2.55 -7.21 13.87
N VAL A 289 2.44 -8.49 13.48
CA VAL A 289 3.24 -9.08 12.39
C VAL A 289 2.39 -10.01 11.53
N GLN A 290 2.32 -9.73 10.24
CA GLN A 290 1.64 -10.56 9.23
C GLN A 290 2.61 -10.97 8.12
N PHE A 291 2.55 -12.23 7.72
CA PHE A 291 3.14 -12.73 6.48
C PHE A 291 2.03 -12.99 5.46
N ASP A 292 2.31 -12.77 4.18
CA ASP A 292 1.35 -13.03 3.11
C ASP A 292 2.00 -13.68 1.88
N ILE A 293 1.17 -14.39 1.12
CA ILE A 293 1.51 -14.93 -0.20
C ILE A 293 0.31 -14.74 -1.13
N ARG A 294 0.58 -14.36 -2.37
CA ARG A 294 -0.44 -14.15 -3.40
C ARG A 294 -0.02 -14.69 -4.76
N ALA A 295 -1.01 -15.00 -5.58
CA ALA A 295 -0.84 -15.24 -7.00
C ALA A 295 -2.07 -14.76 -7.77
N GLY A 296 -1.88 -14.37 -9.02
CA GLY A 296 -2.95 -13.91 -9.90
C GLY A 296 -2.59 -14.04 -11.36
N HIS A 297 -3.58 -13.80 -12.20
CA HIS A 297 -3.46 -13.87 -13.66
C HIS A 297 -4.34 -12.82 -14.33
N GLY A 298 -3.93 -12.39 -15.52
CA GLY A 298 -4.76 -11.64 -16.44
C GLY A 298 -5.98 -12.45 -16.89
N LEU A 299 -7.07 -11.75 -17.18
CA LEU A 299 -8.33 -12.29 -17.66
C LEU A 299 -8.58 -11.94 -19.15
N ASN A 300 -7.76 -11.08 -19.74
CA ASN A 300 -7.80 -10.71 -21.14
C ASN A 300 -6.39 -10.50 -21.71
N GLN A 301 -6.29 -10.27 -23.02
CA GLN A 301 -5.00 -10.18 -23.73
C GLN A 301 -4.17 -8.94 -23.39
N ALA A 302 -4.82 -7.87 -22.91
CA ALA A 302 -4.13 -6.65 -22.52
C ALA A 302 -3.42 -6.78 -21.15
N SER A 303 -3.83 -7.75 -20.34
CA SER A 303 -3.31 -7.94 -18.98
C SER A 303 -2.10 -8.86 -18.97
N ASP A 304 -1.19 -8.61 -18.02
CA ASP A 304 -0.08 -9.53 -17.73
C ASP A 304 -0.59 -10.95 -17.48
N ASP A 305 0.07 -11.93 -18.11
CA ASP A 305 -0.32 -13.35 -18.01
C ASP A 305 -0.37 -13.85 -16.56
N PHE A 306 0.64 -13.50 -15.74
CA PHE A 306 0.79 -14.05 -14.40
C PHE A 306 1.60 -13.15 -13.46
N PHE A 307 1.19 -13.11 -12.19
CA PHE A 307 2.01 -12.57 -11.13
C PHE A 307 1.90 -13.40 -9.84
N ALA A 308 2.95 -13.34 -9.03
CA ALA A 308 2.97 -13.92 -7.69
C ALA A 308 3.83 -13.06 -6.77
N GLY A 309 3.52 -13.11 -5.48
CA GLY A 309 4.29 -12.34 -4.51
C GLY A 309 4.19 -12.89 -3.10
N VAL A 310 5.11 -12.40 -2.26
CA VAL A 310 5.13 -12.62 -0.83
C VAL A 310 5.36 -11.30 -0.12
N GLY A 311 4.90 -11.21 1.13
CA GLY A 311 4.97 -9.99 1.90
C GLY A 311 5.16 -10.22 3.39
N LEU A 312 5.66 -9.18 4.05
CA LEU A 312 5.76 -9.08 5.49
C LEU A 312 5.32 -7.67 5.90
N SER A 313 4.41 -7.61 6.86
CA SER A 313 3.92 -6.37 7.46
C SER A 313 4.20 -6.36 8.95
N VAL A 314 4.69 -5.22 9.46
CA VAL A 314 5.05 -5.03 10.87
C VAL A 314 4.51 -3.70 11.38
N ARG A 315 3.82 -3.73 12.52
CA ARG A 315 3.24 -2.55 13.18
C ARG A 315 4.04 -2.17 14.43
N PHE A 316 4.33 -0.88 14.57
CA PHE A 316 5.04 -0.25 15.69
C PHE A 316 4.12 0.78 16.36
N LYS A 317 4.02 0.76 17.68
CA LYS A 317 3.12 1.60 18.49
C LYS A 317 3.91 2.47 19.46
#